data_AF-A0A4Q9BEV0-F1
#
_entry.id   AF-A0A4Q9BEV0-F1
#
_cell.length_a   1.000
_cell.length_b   1.000
_cell.length_c   1.000
_cell.angle_alpha   90.00
_cell.angle_beta   90.00
_cell.angle_gamma   90.00
#
_symmetry.space_group_name_H-M   'P 1'
#
loop_
_entity.id
_entity.type
_entity.pdbx_description
1 polymer ?
#
loop_
_entity_poly.entity_id
_entity_poly.type
_entity_poly.pdbx_seq_one_letter_code
_entity_poly.pdbx_strand_id
1 'polypeptide(L)' 'MTTSAIKKQVDNYLPLLPKGQQSLVLEVIKSLFEEVSSSDRIGKTQYNKEIDAAVARMDAGDFISHEDALDELSKL' A
#
# COMPACT_ATOMS: atom_id res chain seq x y z
N MET A 1 20.20 19.87 -6.93
CA MET A 1 20.98 19.50 -5.72
C MET A 1 21.88 18.33 -6.06
N THR A 2 23.09 18.27 -5.52
CA THR A 2 24.00 17.13 -5.73
C THR A 2 23.76 16.05 -4.67
N THR A 3 24.09 14.79 -4.98
CA THR A 3 23.99 13.66 -4.02
C THR A 3 24.76 13.94 -2.73
N SER A 4 25.91 14.62 -2.83
CA SER A 4 26.71 15.06 -1.69
C SER A 4 25.97 16.06 -0.80
N ALA A 5 25.23 17.01 -1.39
CA ALA A 5 24.43 17.96 -0.62
C ALA A 5 23.26 17.27 0.12
N ILE A 6 22.59 16.29 -0.52
CA ILE A 6 21.50 15.52 0.11
C ILE A 6 22.04 14.69 1.28
N LYS A 7 23.18 13.99 1.09
CA LYS A 7 23.81 13.21 2.14
C LYS A 7 24.13 14.07 3.37
N LYS A 8 24.66 15.28 3.15
CA LYS A 8 24.97 16.22 4.24
C LYS A 8 23.72 16.62 5.03
N GLN A 9 22.58 16.82 4.36
CA GLN A 9 21.33 17.12 5.06
C GLN A 9 20.85 15.93 5.92
N VAL A 10 20.90 14.71 5.37
CA VAL A 10 20.51 13.49 6.11
C VAL A 10 21.42 13.27 7.31
N ASP A 11 22.74 13.35 7.14
CA ASP A 11 23.72 13.19 8.22
C ASP A 11 23.55 14.25 9.33
N ASN A 12 23.14 15.48 8.98
CA ASN A 12 22.95 16.56 9.93
C ASN A 12 21.66 16.41 10.75
N TYR A 13 20.56 16.00 10.14
CA TYR A 13 19.24 16.01 10.77
C TYR A 13 18.85 14.68 11.41
N LEU A 14 19.27 13.55 10.84
CA LEU A 14 18.90 12.23 11.36
C LEU A 14 19.31 12.03 12.83
N PRO A 15 20.53 12.42 13.27
CA PRO A 15 20.93 12.24 14.68
C PRO A 15 20.16 13.11 15.67
N LEU A 16 19.52 14.19 15.20
CA LEU A 16 18.71 15.09 16.03
C LEU A 16 17.35 14.48 16.40
N LEU A 17 16.93 13.44 15.68
CA LEU A 17 15.69 12.73 15.98
C LEU A 17 15.90 11.76 17.16
N PRO A 18 14.89 11.54 18.00
CA PRO A 18 14.86 10.42 18.95
C PRO A 18 15.07 9.08 18.24
N LYS A 19 15.69 8.11 18.92
CA LYS A 19 16.02 6.79 18.33
C LYS A 19 14.84 6.10 17.64
N GLY A 20 13.64 6.16 18.20
CA GLY A 20 12.44 5.59 17.57
C GLY A 20 12.07 6.28 16.24
N GLN A 21 12.24 7.59 16.16
CA GLN A 21 11.98 8.35 14.94
C GLN A 21 13.07 8.15 13.88
N GLN A 22 14.33 7.93 14.29
CA GLN A 22 15.40 7.54 13.37
C GLN A 22 15.08 6.23 12.65
N SER A 23 14.59 5.24 13.39
CA SER A 23 14.15 3.96 12.82
C SER A 23 12.99 4.12 11.84
N LEU A 24 11.99 4.95 12.17
CA LEU A 24 10.85 5.23 11.28
C LEU A 24 11.30 5.88 9.96
N VAL A 25 12.20 6.87 10.02
CA VAL A 25 12.73 7.50 8.79
C VAL A 25 13.50 6.48 7.94
N LEU A 26 14.26 5.59 8.57
CA LEU A 26 14.97 4.51 7.88
C LEU A 26 13.98 3.53 7.21
N GLU A 27 12.88 3.17 7.86
CA GLU A 27 11.84 2.32 7.28
C GLU A 27 11.15 2.98 6.09
N VAL A 28 10.82 4.27 6.17
CA VAL A 28 10.26 5.03 5.04
C VAL A 28 11.24 5.07 3.87
N ILE A 29 12.54 5.31 4.13
CA ILE A 29 13.54 5.28 3.06
C ILE A 29 13.60 3.89 2.41
N LYS A 30 13.54 2.81 3.21
CA LYS A 30 13.53 1.43 2.70
C LYS A 30 12.29 1.12 1.86
N SER A 31 11.11 1.60 2.24
CA SER A 31 9.88 1.35 1.48
C SER A 31 9.88 2.02 0.10
N LEU A 32 10.75 3.00 -0.14
CA LEU A 32 10.97 3.57 -1.47
C LEU A 32 11.84 2.66 -2.36
N PHE A 33 12.61 1.74 -1.76
CA PHE A 33 13.46 0.76 -2.44
C PHE A 33 12.84 -0.63 -2.52
N GLU A 34 11.82 -0.91 -1.70
CA GLU A 34 10.85 -1.94 -2.04
C GLU A 34 10.21 -1.50 -3.35
N GLU A 35 10.79 -1.94 -4.47
CA GLU A 35 9.98 -2.21 -5.64
C GLU A 35 8.80 -2.98 -5.08
N VAL A 36 7.62 -2.38 -5.11
CA VAL A 36 6.41 -3.17 -5.06
C VAL A 36 6.56 -4.03 -6.29
N SER A 37 7.09 -5.23 -6.08
CA SER A 37 7.38 -6.17 -7.13
C SER A 37 6.10 -6.20 -7.93
N SER A 38 6.21 -5.81 -9.20
CA SER A 38 5.05 -5.70 -10.08
C SER A 38 4.31 -7.04 -10.22
N SER A 39 4.85 -8.11 -9.65
CA SER A 39 4.21 -9.40 -9.40
C SER A 39 2.98 -9.35 -8.49
N ASP A 40 2.92 -8.42 -7.53
CA ASP A 40 1.89 -8.43 -6.47
C ASP A 40 0.78 -7.40 -6.75
N ARG A 41 1.00 -6.49 -7.70
CA ARG A 41 0.00 -5.52 -8.15
C ARG A 41 -0.69 -6.04 -9.39
N ILE A 42 -2.01 -6.19 -9.31
CA ILE A 42 -2.83 -6.41 -10.49
C ILE A 42 -2.64 -5.23 -11.45
N GLY A 43 -2.38 -5.52 -12.73
CA GLY A 43 -2.26 -4.49 -13.75
C GLY A 43 -3.59 -3.75 -13.93
N LYS A 44 -3.54 -2.52 -14.47
CA LYS A 44 -4.75 -1.70 -14.74
C LYS A 44 -5.84 -2.47 -15.50
N THR A 45 -5.44 -3.34 -16.44
CA THR A 45 -6.37 -4.19 -17.20
C THR A 45 -7.11 -5.18 -16.30
N GLN A 46 -6.41 -5.82 -15.36
CA GLN A 46 -7.02 -6.76 -14.43
C GLN A 46 -7.91 -6.04 -13.41
N TYR A 47 -7.45 -4.91 -12.87
CA TYR A 47 -8.27 -4.05 -12.00
C TYR A 47 -9.61 -3.67 -12.67
N ASN A 48 -9.56 -3.15 -13.90
CA ASN A 48 -10.78 -2.77 -14.61
C ASN A 48 -11.71 -3.97 -14.83
N LYS A 49 -11.15 -5.13 -15.20
CA LYS A 49 -11.93 -6.37 -15.38
C LYS A 49 -12.63 -6.80 -14.08
N GLU A 50 -11.96 -6.70 -12.94
CA GLU A 50 -12.52 -7.06 -11.63
C GLU A 50 -13.63 -6.09 -11.21
N ILE A 51 -13.46 -4.78 -11.48
CA ILE A 51 -14.50 -3.77 -11.24
C ILE A 51 -15.71 -4.00 -12.13
N ASP A 52 -15.52 -4.19 -13.43
CA ASP A 52 -16.62 -4.43 -14.39
C ASP A 52 -17.41 -5.70 -13.99
N ALA A 53 -16.71 -6.75 -13.57
CA ALA A 53 -17.33 -7.99 -13.09
C ALA A 53 -18.07 -7.81 -11.75
N ALA A 54 -17.60 -6.93 -10.85
CA ALA A 54 -18.31 -6.60 -9.62
C ALA A 54 -19.59 -5.82 -9.91
N VAL A 55 -19.52 -4.82 -10.79
CA VAL A 55 -20.68 -4.01 -11.21
C VAL A 55 -21.74 -4.90 -11.87
N ALA A 56 -21.34 -5.80 -12.78
CA ALA A 56 -22.28 -6.72 -13.43
C ALA A 56 -23.01 -7.66 -12.44
N ARG A 57 -22.34 -8.11 -11.37
CA ARG A 57 -22.97 -8.92 -10.30
C ARG A 57 -24.00 -8.12 -9.51
N MET A 58 -23.64 -6.88 -9.14
CA MET A 58 -24.56 -5.98 -8.46
C MET A 58 -25.79 -5.66 -9.31
N ASP A 59 -25.60 -5.38 -10.60
CA ASP A 59 -26.69 -5.12 -11.55
C ASP A 59 -27.59 -6.34 -11.75
N ALA A 60 -27.04 -7.55 -11.66
CA ALA A 60 -27.79 -8.81 -11.70
C ALA A 60 -28.52 -9.13 -10.39
N GLY A 61 -28.37 -8.31 -9.34
CA GLY A 61 -28.96 -8.54 -8.02
C GLY A 61 -28.21 -9.55 -7.16
N ASP A 62 -27.00 -9.95 -7.57
CA ASP A 62 -26.12 -10.87 -6.82
C ASP A 62 -25.25 -10.06 -5.84
N PHE A 63 -25.87 -9.65 -4.73
CA PHE A 63 -25.22 -8.96 -3.62
C PHE A 63 -25.67 -9.55 -2.29
N ILE A 64 -24.81 -9.44 -1.29
CA ILE A 64 -25.12 -9.79 0.10
C ILE A 64 -25.18 -8.52 0.95
N SER A 65 -25.96 -8.55 2.04
CA SER A 65 -25.96 -7.45 2.99
C SER A 65 -24.63 -7.40 3.74
N HIS A 66 -24.31 -6.25 4.33
CA HIS A 66 -23.10 -6.11 5.13
C HIS A 66 -23.07 -7.06 6.34
N GLU A 67 -24.23 -7.31 6.95
CA GLU A 67 -24.38 -8.25 8.07
C GLU A 67 -24.09 -9.68 7.64
N ASP A 68 -24.68 -10.13 6.54
CA ASP A 68 -24.43 -11.47 5.97
C ASP A 68 -22.96 -11.65 5.55
N ALA A 69 -22.33 -10.58 5.05
CA ALA A 69 -20.90 -10.59 4.70
C ALA A 69 -19.99 -10.80 5.92
N LEU A 70 -20.33 -10.18 7.06
CA LEU A 70 -19.59 -10.35 8.31
C LEU A 70 -19.75 -11.77 8.86
N ASP A 71 -20.96 -12.33 8.76
CA ASP A 71 -21.24 -13.70 9.17
C ASP A 71 -20.46 -14.72 8.33
N GLU A 72 -20.36 -14.54 7.01
CA GLU A 72 -19.54 -15.41 6.14
C GLU A 72 -18.04 -15.27 6.41
N LEU A 73 -17.54 -14.05 6.67
CA LEU A 73 -16.13 -13.82 7.01
C LEU A 73 -15.73 -14.47 8.33
N SER A 74 -16.65 -14.58 9.28
CA SER A 74 -16.40 -15.20 10.60
C SER A 74 -16.27 -16.73 10.55
N LYS A 75 -16.64 -17.36 9.43
CA LYS A 75 -16.55 -18.82 9.22
C LYS A 75 -15.19 -19.28 8.66
N LEU A 76 -14.34 -18.33 8.26
CA LEU A 76 -12.96 -18.53 7.79
C LEU A 76 -11.96 -18.57 8.95
#